data_AF-A0A0F9A8P9-F1
#
_entry.id   AF-A0A0F9A8P9-F1
#
_cell.length_a   1.000
_cell.length_b   1.000
_cell.length_c   1.000
_cell.angle_alpha   90.00
_cell.angle_beta   90.00
_cell.angle_gamma   90.00
#
_symmetry.space_group_name_H-M   'P 1'
#
loop_
_entity.id
_entity.type
_entity.pdbx_description
1 polymer ?
#
loop_
_entity_poly.entity_id
_entity_poly.type
_entity_poly.pdbx_seq_one_letter_code
_entity_poly.pdbx_strand_id
1 'polypeptide(L)' 'IIIESPLGLVAVLPIGMGQVSSVNLTVQVGATLAKGEEFGYFTFGGSDIIIMFEANKVKVTAQVGTHYKQGKEVAIAVE' A
#
# COMPACT_ATOMS: atom_id res chain seq x y z
N ILE A 1 -1.64 -6.75 5.53
CA ILE A 1 -2.86 -6.06 6.00
C ILE A 1 -3.89 -6.16 4.89
N ILE A 2 -5.13 -6.56 5.18
CA ILE A 2 -6.22 -6.57 4.21
C ILE A 2 -7.19 -5.46 4.60
N ILE A 3 -7.55 -4.62 3.63
CA ILE A 3 -8.44 -3.48 3.80
C ILE A 3 -9.65 -3.71 2.89
N GLU A 4 -10.84 -3.67 3.48
CA GLU A 4 -12.09 -3.57 2.73
C GLU A 4 -12.28 -2.11 2.29
N SER A 5 -12.47 -1.89 0.99
CA SER A 5 -12.54 -0.55 0.42
C SER A 5 -13.54 -0.46 -0.72
N PRO A 6 -13.88 0.75 -1.21
CA PRO A 6 -14.68 0.91 -2.44
C PRO A 6 -14.06 0.26 -3.68
N LEU A 7 -12.76 -0.07 -3.66
CA LEU A 7 -12.05 -0.78 -4.73
C LEU A 7 -11.99 -2.29 -4.48
N GLY A 8 -12.85 -2.83 -3.61
CA GLY A 8 -12.80 -4.22 -3.18
C GLY A 8 -11.72 -4.46 -2.11
N LEU A 9 -11.21 -5.69 -2.05
CA LEU A 9 -10.15 -6.07 -1.12
C LEU A 9 -8.79 -5.53 -1.59
N VAL A 10 -8.11 -4.81 -0.70
CA VAL A 10 -6.75 -4.29 -0.94
C VAL A 10 -5.79 -4.90 0.06
N ALA A 11 -4.74 -5.56 -0.43
CA ALA A 11 -3.68 -6.07 0.43
C ALA A 11 -2.51 -5.08 0.44
N VAL A 12 -2.08 -4.69 1.64
CA VAL A 12 -0.89 -3.90 1.86
C VAL A 12 0.13 -4.74 2.63
N LEU A 13 1.32 -4.87 2.07
CA LEU A 13 2.44 -5.62 2.64
C LEU A 13 3.59 -4.64 2.89
N PRO A 14 3.73 -4.13 4.12
CA PRO A 14 4.92 -3.39 4.53
C PRO A 14 6.11 -4.35 4.66
N ILE A 15 7.18 -4.10 3.94
CA ILE A 15 8.39 -4.92 3.91
C ILE A 15 9.52 -4.14 4.57
N GLY A 16 9.92 -4.57 5.77
CA GLY A 16 11.06 -3.98 6.47
C GLY A 16 12.38 -4.25 5.75
N MET A 17 13.32 -3.31 5.85
CA MET A 17 14.69 -3.51 5.39
C MET A 17 15.35 -4.63 6.20
N GLY A 18 16.17 -5.48 5.56
CA GLY A 18 16.81 -6.63 6.22
C GLY A 18 17.56 -6.31 7.53
N GLN A 19 18.27 -5.18 7.61
CA GLN A 19 19.04 -4.81 8.82
C GLN A 19 18.21 -4.06 9.88
N VAL A 20 17.12 -3.39 9.50
CA VAL A 20 16.31 -2.53 10.38
C VAL A 20 14.82 -2.84 10.18
N SER A 21 14.47 -4.13 10.27
CA SER A 21 13.22 -4.77 9.83
C SER A 21 11.94 -4.34 10.55
N SER A 22 11.93 -3.18 11.18
CA SER A 22 10.81 -2.60 11.90
C SER A 22 9.59 -2.42 11.02
N VAL A 23 8.49 -3.06 11.39
CA VAL A 23 7.14 -2.82 10.83
C VAL A 23 6.21 -2.68 12.03
N ASN A 24 5.85 -1.44 12.36
CA ASN A 24 5.02 -1.14 13.53
C ASN A 24 3.62 -0.77 13.06
N LEU A 25 2.64 -1.63 13.33
CA LEU A 25 1.22 -1.34 13.04
C LEU A 25 0.60 -0.66 14.27
N THR A 26 -0.12 0.43 14.05
CA THR A 26 -0.75 1.22 15.13
C THR A 26 -2.24 0.96 15.26
N VAL A 27 -2.85 0.34 14.25
CA VAL A 27 -4.28 0.04 14.19
C VAL A 27 -4.60 -1.38 14.62
N GLN A 28 -5.82 -1.58 15.09
CA GLN A 28 -6.35 -2.89 15.46
C GLN A 28 -7.24 -3.45 14.34
N VAL A 29 -7.36 -4.77 14.29
CA VAL A 29 -8.29 -5.44 13.37
C VAL A 29 -9.73 -4.97 13.64
N GLY A 30 -10.47 -4.65 12.57
CA GLY A 30 -11.83 -4.12 12.66
C GLY A 30 -11.92 -2.59 12.74
N ALA A 31 -10.79 -1.88 12.76
CA ALA A 31 -10.78 -0.42 12.68
C ALA A 31 -11.24 0.09 11.31
N THR A 32 -12.03 1.17 11.29
CA THR A 32 -12.37 1.93 10.10
C THR A 32 -11.43 3.13 10.00
N LEU A 33 -10.81 3.33 8.85
CA LEU A 33 -9.82 4.40 8.61
C LEU A 33 -10.25 5.27 7.43
N ALA A 34 -9.89 6.56 7.48
CA ALA A 34 -10.02 7.47 6.35
C ALA A 34 -8.86 7.31 5.34
N LYS A 35 -9.09 7.69 4.08
CA LYS A 35 -8.02 7.71 3.07
C LYS A 35 -6.91 8.67 3.50
N GLY A 36 -5.70 8.14 3.65
CA GLY A 36 -4.52 8.90 4.08
C GLY A 36 -4.30 8.91 5.59
N GLU A 37 -5.18 8.27 6.37
CA GLU A 37 -4.96 8.04 7.79
C GLU A 37 -3.81 7.05 8.01
N GLU A 38 -2.97 7.32 9.01
CA GLU A 38 -1.85 6.48 9.35
C GLU A 38 -2.33 5.17 10.00
N PHE A 39 -1.79 4.03 9.55
CA PHE A 39 -2.05 2.72 10.17
C PHE A 39 -0.78 2.01 10.67
N GLY A 40 0.38 2.62 10.47
CA GLY A 40 1.66 2.07 10.86
C GLY A 40 2.84 2.83 10.25
N TYR A 41 4.04 2.47 10.70
CA TYR A 41 5.28 3.12 10.30
C TYR A 41 6.48 2.17 10.32
N PHE A 42 7.53 2.55 9.60
CA PHE A 42 8.86 1.97 9.71
C PHE A 42 9.72 2.88 10.59
N THR A 43 10.60 2.32 11.41
CA THR A 43 11.51 3.10 12.26
C THR A 43 12.68 3.68 11.47
N PHE A 44 13.03 3.08 10.32
CA PHE A 44 14.12 3.54 9.46
C PHE A 44 13.77 3.37 7.97
N GLY A 45 14.48 4.11 7.10
CA GLY A 45 14.24 4.13 5.66
C GLY A 45 14.75 2.89 4.91
N GLY A 46 14.47 2.85 3.60
CA GLY A 46 14.81 1.75 2.68
C GLY A 46 14.00 0.47 2.89
N SER A 47 12.82 0.61 3.49
CA SER A 47 11.71 -0.33 3.43
C SER A 47 10.93 -0.20 2.12
N ASP A 48 10.13 -1.21 1.81
CA ASP A 48 9.24 -1.23 0.65
C ASP A 48 7.78 -1.40 1.09
N ILE A 49 6.85 -0.98 0.25
CA ILE A 49 5.43 -1.30 0.39
C ILE A 49 4.97 -1.95 -0.91
N ILE A 50 4.42 -3.17 -0.80
CA ILE A 50 3.70 -3.81 -1.90
C ILE A 50 2.20 -3.59 -1.65
N ILE A 51 1.51 -3.08 -2.67
CA ILE A 51 0.06 -2.93 -2.67
C ILE A 51 -0.50 -3.84 -3.76
N MET A 52 -1.44 -4.70 -3.37
CA MET A 52 -2.17 -5.56 -4.28
C MET A 52 -3.65 -5.21 -4.23
N PHE A 53 -4.29 -5.23 -5.39
CA PHE A 53 -5.70 -4.95 -5.54
C PHE A 53 -6.43 -6.22 -5.95
N GLU A 54 -7.70 -6.32 -5.56
CA GLU A 54 -8.61 -7.34 -6.06
C GLU A 54 -8.64 -7.36 -7.60
N ALA A 55 -8.76 -8.56 -8.16
CA ALA A 55 -8.72 -8.74 -9.61
C ALA A 55 -9.76 -7.87 -10.30
N ASN A 56 -9.37 -7.24 -11.40
CA ASN A 56 -10.22 -6.36 -12.21
C ASN A 56 -10.75 -5.10 -11.51
N LYS A 57 -10.17 -4.66 -10.38
CA LYS A 57 -10.54 -3.38 -9.72
C LYS A 57 -9.61 -2.21 -10.02
N VAL A 58 -8.40 -2.50 -10.49
CA VAL A 58 -7.40 -1.50 -10.83
C VAL A 58 -6.71 -1.87 -12.14
N LYS A 59 -6.54 -0.89 -13.03
CA LYS A 59 -5.71 -0.99 -14.22
C LYS A 59 -4.39 -0.25 -13.97
N VAL A 60 -3.30 -1.01 -13.87
CA VAL A 60 -1.96 -0.44 -13.77
C VAL A 60 -1.58 0.21 -15.10
N THR A 61 -1.27 1.51 -15.06
CA THR A 61 -0.83 2.30 -16.22
C THR A 61 0.68 2.56 -16.20
N ALA A 62 1.33 2.31 -15.06
CA ALA A 62 2.78 2.36 -14.92
C ALA A 62 3.49 1.36 -15.84
N GLN A 63 4.63 1.77 -16.38
CA GLN A 63 5.44 0.98 -17.29
C GLN A 63 6.65 0.37 -16.58
N VAL A 64 6.95 -0.88 -16.90
CA VAL A 64 8.15 -1.58 -16.42
C VAL A 64 9.40 -0.81 -16.88
N GLY A 65 10.36 -0.64 -15.97
CA GLY A 65 11.60 0.10 -16.22
C GLY A 65 11.50 1.62 -16.00
N THR A 66 10.31 2.13 -15.69
CA THR A 66 10.11 3.57 -15.42
C THR A 66 10.00 3.83 -13.92
N HIS A 67 10.80 4.77 -13.42
CA HIS A 67 10.74 5.22 -12.03
C HIS A 67 9.74 6.38 -11.87
N TYR A 68 8.68 6.17 -11.09
CA TYR A 68 7.65 7.16 -10.79
C TYR A 68 7.93 7.79 -9.43
N LYS A 69 8.09 9.12 -9.38
CA LYS A 69 8.21 9.87 -8.11
C LYS A 69 6.87 9.88 -7.37
N GLN A 70 6.93 10.05 -6.05
CA GLN A 70 5.73 10.22 -5.21
C GLN A 70 4.77 11.26 -5.80
N GLY A 71 3.47 10.94 -5.78
CA GLY A 71 2.42 11.81 -6.31
C GLY A 71 2.18 11.70 -7.81
N LYS A 72 2.94 10.86 -8.53
CA LYS A 72 2.62 10.50 -9.92
C LYS A 72 1.57 9.39 -9.98
N GLU A 73 0.67 9.50 -10.95
CA GLU A 73 -0.28 8.43 -11.24
C GLU A 73 0.45 7.19 -11.75
N VAL A 74 0.09 6.02 -11.22
CA VAL A 74 0.64 4.71 -11.60
C VAL A 74 -0.45 3.69 -11.98
N ALA A 75 -1.71 4.00 -11.67
CA ALA A 75 -2.85 3.15 -11.95
C ALA A 75 -4.15 3.94 -11.84
N ILE A 76 -5.20 3.43 -12.49
CA ILE A 76 -6.57 3.96 -12.41
C ILE A 76 -7.50 2.89 -11.84
N ALA A 77 -8.47 3.32 -11.04
CA ALA A 77 -9.59 2.47 -10.66
C ALA A 77 -10.43 2.13 -11.89
N VAL A 78 -10.94 0.91 -11.95
CA VAL A 78 -11.91 0.49 -12.97
C VAL A 78 -13.22 0.14 -12.26
N GLU A 79 -14.34 0.42 -12.93
CA GLU A 79 -15.68 0.13 -12.43
C GLU A 79 -15.94 -1.38 -12.29
#